data_AF-A0A3Q9S4M5-F1
#
_entry.id   AF-A0A3Q9S4M5-F1
#
_cell.length_a   1.000
_cell.length_b   1.000
_cell.length_c   1.000
_cell.angle_alpha   90.00
_cell.angle_beta   90.00
_cell.angle_gamma   90.00
#
_symmetry.space_group_name_H-M   'P 1'
#
loop_
_entity.id
_entity.type
_entity.pdbx_description
1 polymer ?
#
loop_
_entity_poly.entity_id
_entity_poly.type
_entity_poly.pdbx_seq_one_letter_code
_entity_poly.pdbx_strand_id
1 'polypeptide(L)'
;MDEKKEREMEELAEEIDIIFSVKDNISQSEINNFLNKFTELSEDDIRKKISEITGNNSYIENSSSHQKDENSTKNIDAERGSEVKTEDSPEEFDEDKIENVNDDLQLHIDELPEKSENNKIEPIFDDGNIPDVPFVKAEIKYGQLSLEWGWPEGIDKVLLCCRMDRFPKAPSDSSASHVIIEREEDFETGDYTISKIEEGNYYFCIYTVVEYENKTLYSEGQRRLVVNKVPQEIFYEIDLKRSLLGKLKSARLSLSAPSSKSSPKDEIELPQLVLISKIGNMPIQKSDGETLFNIDYETLKNDEIIDFDLPVENIRKNMYVKLFFVDDSNSKLYRIVSPAKEKLYFK
;
A
#
# COMPACT_ATOMS: atom_id res chain seq x y z
N MET A 1 20.79 13.07 -27.63
CA MET A 1 20.19 12.17 -26.63
C MET A 1 20.67 12.72 -25.30
N ASP A 2 19.77 13.13 -24.42
CA ASP A 2 20.12 13.91 -23.23
C ASP A 2 20.80 13.01 -22.20
N GLU A 3 22.10 13.22 -21.93
CA GLU A 3 22.88 12.40 -20.97
C GLU A 3 22.21 12.36 -19.58
N LYS A 4 21.47 13.40 -19.22
CA LYS A 4 20.70 13.46 -17.97
C LYS A 4 19.50 12.51 -18.01
N LYS A 5 18.75 12.46 -19.12
CA LYS A 5 17.60 11.57 -19.28
C LYS A 5 18.01 10.10 -19.24
N GLU A 6 19.15 9.76 -19.84
CA GLU A 6 19.70 8.40 -19.81
C GLU A 6 20.08 7.97 -18.39
N ARG A 7 20.71 8.86 -17.61
CA ARG A 7 21.02 8.60 -16.19
C ARG A 7 19.77 8.42 -15.34
N GLU A 8 18.77 9.29 -15.47
CA GLU A 8 17.49 9.14 -14.76
C GLU A 8 16.79 7.82 -15.12
N MET A 9 16.96 7.34 -16.37
CA MET A 9 16.40 6.05 -16.81
C MET A 9 17.10 4.83 -16.17
N GLU A 10 18.41 4.91 -15.94
CA GLU A 10 19.17 3.88 -15.21
C GLU A 10 18.77 3.86 -13.73
N GLU A 11 18.72 5.03 -13.07
CA GLU A 11 18.30 5.14 -11.68
C GLU A 11 16.85 4.67 -11.47
N LEU A 12 15.94 5.01 -12.40
CA LEU A 12 14.57 4.50 -12.38
C LEU A 12 14.53 2.96 -12.43
N ALA A 13 15.41 2.33 -13.22
CA ALA A 13 15.44 0.87 -13.33
C ALA A 13 15.84 0.21 -12.00
N GLU A 14 16.78 0.80 -11.27
CA GLU A 14 17.19 0.33 -9.94
C GLU A 14 16.05 0.48 -8.92
N GLU A 15 15.36 1.62 -8.90
CA GLU A 15 14.21 1.87 -8.02
C GLU A 15 13.04 0.91 -8.29
N ILE A 16 12.75 0.65 -9.57
CA ILE A 16 11.75 -0.34 -9.96
C ILE A 16 12.14 -1.72 -9.43
N ASP A 17 13.40 -2.15 -9.58
CA ASP A 17 13.88 -3.44 -9.07
C ASP A 17 13.78 -3.54 -7.54
N ILE A 18 14.04 -2.44 -6.82
CA ILE A 18 13.86 -2.36 -5.37
C ILE A 18 12.39 -2.53 -5.00
N ILE A 19 11.46 -1.80 -5.62
CA ILE A 19 10.03 -1.93 -5.32
C ILE A 19 9.54 -3.35 -5.60
N PHE A 20 9.93 -3.92 -6.74
CA PHE A 20 9.54 -5.28 -7.10
C PHE A 20 10.21 -6.37 -6.24
N SER A 21 11.29 -6.06 -5.53
CA SER A 21 11.84 -6.97 -4.52
C SER A 21 10.93 -7.11 -3.29
N VAL A 22 10.00 -6.18 -3.10
CA VAL A 22 9.11 -6.11 -1.91
C VAL A 22 7.65 -6.41 -2.26
N LYS A 23 7.22 -6.17 -3.50
CA LYS A 23 5.83 -6.38 -3.92
C LYS A 23 5.64 -6.56 -5.41
N ASP A 24 4.55 -7.22 -5.79
CA ASP A 24 4.29 -7.66 -7.17
C ASP A 24 3.66 -6.58 -8.08
N ASN A 25 3.49 -5.35 -7.59
CA ASN A 25 2.96 -4.25 -8.40
C ASN A 25 3.51 -2.87 -8.02
N ILE A 26 3.50 -1.97 -9.00
CA ILE A 26 3.74 -0.55 -8.80
C ILE A 26 2.38 0.17 -8.85
N SER A 27 2.05 0.81 -7.74
CA SER A 27 0.84 1.60 -7.56
C SER A 27 0.92 2.95 -8.31
N GLN A 28 -0.23 3.58 -8.55
CA GLN A 28 -0.25 4.92 -9.13
C GLN A 28 0.49 5.95 -8.26
N SER A 29 0.45 5.82 -6.94
CA SER A 29 1.20 6.68 -6.02
C SER A 29 2.72 6.60 -6.21
N GLU A 30 3.25 5.42 -6.55
CA GLU A 30 4.70 5.29 -6.81
C GLU A 30 5.08 5.82 -8.18
N ILE A 31 4.23 5.65 -9.18
CA ILE A 31 4.39 6.30 -10.48
C ILE A 31 4.45 7.83 -10.28
N ASN A 32 3.57 8.38 -9.45
CA ASN A 32 3.59 9.81 -9.11
C ASN A 32 4.86 10.20 -8.33
N ASN A 33 5.39 9.33 -7.46
CA ASN A 33 6.67 9.59 -6.79
C ASN A 33 7.85 9.60 -7.77
N PHE A 34 7.86 8.71 -8.76
CA PHE A 34 8.85 8.72 -9.83
C PHE A 34 8.77 9.99 -10.67
N LEU A 35 7.57 10.45 -11.02
CA LEU A 35 7.36 11.71 -11.72
C LEU A 35 7.90 12.92 -10.94
N ASN A 36 7.73 12.91 -9.62
CA ASN A 36 8.27 13.98 -8.77
C ASN A 36 9.79 13.91 -8.63
N LYS A 37 10.39 12.71 -8.75
CA LYS A 37 11.83 12.48 -8.59
C LYS A 37 12.61 12.71 -9.88
N PHE A 38 12.10 12.22 -11.01
CA PHE A 38 12.78 12.20 -12.30
C PHE A 38 12.20 13.25 -13.25
N THR A 39 12.85 14.41 -13.27
CA THR A 39 12.33 15.61 -13.96
C THR A 39 12.35 15.52 -15.48
N GLU A 40 13.17 14.65 -16.07
CA GLU A 40 13.30 14.48 -17.53
C GLU A 40 12.47 13.30 -18.07
N LEU A 41 11.80 12.56 -17.18
CA LEU A 41 11.00 11.40 -17.52
C LEU A 41 9.51 11.74 -17.51
N SER A 42 8.83 11.39 -18.60
CA SER A 42 7.37 11.43 -18.65
C SER A 42 6.75 10.21 -17.97
N GLU A 43 5.45 10.26 -17.67
CA GLU A 43 4.74 9.11 -17.13
C GLU A 43 4.79 7.91 -18.08
N ASP A 44 4.71 8.18 -19.39
CA ASP A 44 4.85 7.17 -20.43
C ASP A 44 6.25 6.54 -20.44
N ASP A 45 7.31 7.34 -20.28
CA ASP A 45 8.69 6.83 -20.16
C ASP A 45 8.79 5.87 -18.95
N ILE A 46 8.23 6.27 -17.81
CA ILE A 46 8.24 5.49 -16.57
C ILE A 46 7.45 4.19 -16.75
N ARG A 47 6.21 4.27 -17.22
CA ARG A 47 5.33 3.10 -17.44
C ARG A 47 5.91 2.12 -18.46
N LYS A 48 6.50 2.63 -19.53
CA LYS A 48 7.18 1.82 -20.53
C LYS A 48 8.37 1.10 -19.89
N LYS A 49 9.17 1.79 -19.07
CA LYS A 49 10.29 1.17 -18.37
C LYS A 49 9.84 0.08 -17.38
N ILE A 50 8.76 0.34 -16.64
CA ILE A 50 8.13 -0.67 -15.76
C ILE A 50 7.69 -1.89 -16.57
N SER A 51 7.00 -1.69 -17.70
CA SER A 51 6.56 -2.76 -18.59
C SER A 51 7.73 -3.54 -19.20
N GLU A 52 8.82 -2.87 -19.56
CA GLU A 52 10.03 -3.50 -20.10
C GLU A 52 10.73 -4.39 -19.05
N ILE A 53 10.82 -3.92 -17.81
CA ILE A 53 11.46 -4.66 -16.72
C ILE A 53 10.60 -5.85 -16.31
N THR A 54 9.30 -5.63 -16.11
CA THR A 54 8.37 -6.64 -15.56
C THR A 54 7.80 -7.60 -16.60
N GLY A 55 7.78 -7.20 -17.87
CA GLY A 55 7.02 -7.89 -18.91
C GLY A 55 5.50 -7.73 -18.80
N ASN A 56 5.01 -6.85 -17.91
CA ASN A 56 3.58 -6.63 -17.71
C ASN A 56 3.08 -5.42 -18.50
N ASN A 57 2.36 -5.69 -19.59
CA ASN A 57 1.84 -4.64 -20.48
C ASN A 57 0.67 -3.83 -19.88
N SER A 58 0.08 -4.26 -18.76
CA SER A 58 -1.04 -3.53 -18.13
C SER A 58 -0.66 -2.11 -17.71
N TYR A 59 0.64 -1.86 -17.48
CA TYR A 59 1.15 -0.53 -17.14
C TYR A 59 1.07 0.47 -18.31
N ILE A 60 1.05 -0.03 -19.55
CA ILE A 60 0.92 0.77 -20.77
C ILE A 60 -0.56 0.96 -21.14
N GLU A 61 -1.40 -0.05 -20.91
CA GLU A 61 -2.81 -0.02 -21.30
C GLU A 61 -3.61 1.05 -20.54
N ASN A 62 -3.32 1.25 -19.25
CA ASN A 62 -4.02 2.19 -18.37
C ASN A 62 -3.70 3.69 -18.64
N SER A 63 -2.70 4.04 -19.47
CA SER A 63 -2.46 5.45 -19.82
C SER A 63 -3.33 5.93 -20.99
N SER A 64 -3.91 5.01 -21.77
CA SER A 64 -4.63 5.31 -23.00
C SER A 64 -6.11 5.69 -22.82
N SER A 65 -6.66 5.62 -21.60
CA SER A 65 -8.08 5.88 -21.31
C SER A 65 -8.41 7.29 -20.78
N HIS A 66 -7.44 8.21 -20.71
CA HIS A 66 -7.68 9.58 -20.21
C HIS A 66 -7.29 10.72 -21.17
N GLN A 67 -7.17 10.42 -22.47
CA GLN A 67 -7.10 11.45 -23.50
C GLN A 67 -8.09 11.17 -24.63
N LYS A 68 -9.38 11.40 -24.36
CA LYS A 68 -10.42 11.69 -25.34
C LYS A 68 -11.66 12.14 -24.58
N ASP A 69 -11.71 13.43 -24.29
CA ASP A 69 -12.93 14.23 -24.38
C ASP A 69 -12.54 15.70 -24.13
N GLU A 70 -11.91 16.28 -25.14
CA GLU A 70 -12.04 17.72 -25.40
C GLU A 70 -11.78 17.97 -26.90
N ASN A 71 -12.81 18.51 -27.55
CA ASN A 71 -12.86 19.10 -28.90
C ASN A 71 -12.65 18.20 -30.13
N SER A 72 -13.77 17.87 -30.80
CA SER A 72 -13.91 18.25 -32.22
C SER A 72 -15.38 18.26 -32.68
N THR A 73 -15.90 19.47 -32.85
CA THR A 73 -17.02 19.80 -33.72
C THR A 73 -16.61 19.64 -35.18
N LYS A 74 -17.33 18.84 -35.98
CA LYS A 74 -18.10 19.31 -37.16
C LYS A 74 -18.45 18.21 -38.18
N ASN A 75 -19.68 18.37 -38.69
CA ASN A 75 -20.21 18.02 -40.01
C ASN A 75 -20.60 16.57 -40.28
N ILE A 76 -21.91 16.30 -40.33
CA ILE A 76 -22.54 15.60 -41.45
C ILE A 76 -23.92 16.23 -41.72
N ASP A 77 -24.08 16.84 -42.89
CA ASP A 77 -25.38 17.16 -43.51
C ASP A 77 -25.80 16.03 -44.46
N ALA A 78 -27.10 15.72 -44.44
CA ALA A 78 -28.00 15.21 -45.50
C ALA A 78 -27.56 13.94 -46.31
N GLU A 79 -28.34 12.88 -46.50
CA GLU A 79 -29.70 12.81 -47.06
C GLU A 79 -30.32 11.38 -46.95
N ARG A 80 -31.66 11.35 -46.81
CA ARG A 80 -32.69 10.49 -47.44
C ARG A 80 -32.89 9.00 -47.10
N GLY A 81 -34.17 8.72 -46.77
CA GLY A 81 -34.93 7.47 -47.01
C GLY A 81 -35.77 7.05 -45.80
N SER A 82 -36.98 7.60 -45.57
CA SER A 82 -38.30 6.99 -45.92
C SER A 82 -38.49 5.61 -45.23
N GLU A 83 -39.37 5.43 -44.25
CA GLU A 83 -40.83 5.36 -44.44
C GLU A 83 -41.63 5.70 -43.18
N VAL A 84 -42.75 6.36 -43.45
CA VAL A 84 -43.84 6.75 -42.56
C VAL A 84 -44.85 5.61 -42.43
N LYS A 85 -45.43 5.41 -41.25
CA LYS A 85 -46.86 5.10 -41.13
C LYS A 85 -47.51 6.00 -40.09
N THR A 86 -48.28 6.92 -40.63
CA THR A 86 -49.32 7.79 -40.08
C THR A 86 -50.54 7.01 -39.60
N GLU A 87 -51.27 7.62 -38.67
CA GLU A 87 -52.74 7.84 -38.65
C GLU A 87 -53.09 8.27 -37.21
N ASP A 88 -53.95 9.24 -36.88
CA ASP A 88 -54.60 10.41 -37.49
C ASP A 88 -55.29 11.06 -36.27
N SER A 89 -54.99 12.31 -35.88
CA SER A 89 -55.75 13.56 -36.18
C SER A 89 -57.04 13.76 -35.32
N PRO A 90 -57.70 14.94 -35.29
CA PRO A 90 -57.38 16.11 -34.44
C PRO A 90 -58.64 16.71 -33.76
N GLU A 91 -58.50 17.81 -32.99
CA GLU A 91 -59.46 18.95 -32.84
C GLU A 91 -58.92 19.88 -31.73
N GLU A 92 -58.25 20.98 -32.06
CA GLU A 92 -58.74 22.35 -32.35
C GLU A 92 -59.09 23.21 -31.12
N PHE A 93 -58.55 24.43 -31.17
CA PHE A 93 -58.58 25.51 -30.19
C PHE A 93 -59.89 26.29 -30.26
N ASP A 94 -60.23 27.00 -29.18
CA ASP A 94 -60.90 28.30 -29.31
C ASP A 94 -60.47 29.26 -28.18
N GLU A 95 -60.14 30.49 -28.60
CA GLU A 95 -59.71 31.63 -27.79
C GLU A 95 -60.89 32.54 -27.37
N ASP A 96 -60.65 33.29 -26.29
CA ASP A 96 -61.27 34.56 -25.89
C ASP A 96 -62.71 34.62 -25.30
N LYS A 97 -62.78 34.96 -23.99
CA LYS A 97 -63.32 36.26 -23.49
C LYS A 97 -63.40 36.36 -21.95
N ILE A 98 -62.53 37.20 -21.41
CA ILE A 98 -62.76 38.32 -20.45
C ILE A 98 -64.15 38.37 -19.77
N GLU A 99 -64.24 38.34 -18.43
CA GLU A 99 -64.37 39.53 -17.55
C GLU A 99 -64.58 39.16 -16.05
N ASN A 100 -64.04 40.00 -15.17
CA ASN A 100 -64.05 39.94 -13.70
C ASN A 100 -65.45 40.02 -13.07
N VAL A 101 -65.72 39.27 -12.00
CA VAL A 101 -66.41 39.76 -10.77
C VAL A 101 -65.86 39.04 -9.53
N ASN A 102 -65.76 39.84 -8.48
CA ASN A 102 -65.06 39.70 -7.21
C ASN A 102 -65.79 38.83 -6.16
N ASP A 103 -65.02 38.52 -5.11
CA ASP A 103 -65.40 38.29 -3.71
C ASP A 103 -65.67 36.87 -3.15
N ASP A 104 -65.03 36.68 -1.99
CA ASP A 104 -65.19 35.68 -0.94
C ASP A 104 -64.50 34.32 -1.06
N LEU A 105 -63.24 34.31 -0.63
CA LEU A 105 -62.73 33.34 0.37
C LEU A 105 -61.43 33.85 1.01
N GLN A 106 -61.57 34.64 2.08
CA GLN A 106 -60.51 34.77 3.08
C GLN A 106 -60.50 33.51 3.95
N LEU A 107 -59.41 32.76 3.93
CA LEU A 107 -59.05 31.85 5.01
C LEU A 107 -57.59 32.10 5.42
N HIS A 108 -57.49 32.51 6.68
CA HIS A 108 -56.35 32.65 7.58
C HIS A 108 -54.96 32.16 7.10
N ILE A 109 -54.03 33.11 7.07
CA ILE A 109 -52.58 32.85 7.20
C ILE A 109 -52.33 32.61 8.68
N ASP A 110 -52.19 31.35 9.07
CA ASP A 110 -51.48 31.00 10.30
C ASP A 110 -49.99 30.91 9.97
N GLU A 111 -49.19 31.59 10.79
CA GLU A 111 -47.74 31.64 10.74
C GLU A 111 -47.14 30.22 10.70
N LEU A 112 -46.36 29.94 9.64
CA LEU A 112 -45.48 28.78 9.59
C LEU A 112 -44.46 28.90 10.73
N PRO A 113 -44.33 27.90 11.62
CA PRO A 113 -43.29 27.93 12.63
C PRO A 113 -41.92 27.83 11.97
N GLU A 114 -41.00 28.64 12.49
CA GLU A 114 -39.60 28.71 12.10
C GLU A 114 -38.97 27.31 12.02
N LYS A 115 -38.09 27.15 11.02
CA LYS A 115 -37.29 25.96 10.75
C LYS A 115 -36.69 25.43 12.06
N SER A 116 -37.16 24.25 12.47
CA SER A 116 -36.56 23.47 13.54
C SER A 116 -35.08 23.24 13.25
N GLU A 117 -34.25 23.60 14.22
CA GLU A 117 -32.84 23.26 14.30
C GLU A 117 -32.64 21.77 14.01
N ASN A 118 -31.59 21.44 13.25
CA ASN A 118 -31.13 20.07 13.03
C ASN A 118 -30.82 19.44 14.39
N ASN A 119 -31.74 18.62 14.92
CA ASN A 119 -31.44 17.65 15.95
C ASN A 119 -30.50 16.58 15.36
N LYS A 120 -29.20 16.87 15.29
CA LYS A 120 -28.18 15.81 15.24
C LYS A 120 -28.30 15.07 16.56
N ILE A 121 -28.82 13.85 16.52
CA ILE A 121 -28.80 12.94 17.66
C ILE A 121 -27.33 12.66 17.94
N GLU A 122 -26.79 13.23 19.02
CA GLU A 122 -25.45 12.88 19.47
C GLU A 122 -25.41 11.38 19.78
N PRO A 123 -24.41 10.64 19.29
CA PRO A 123 -24.31 9.22 19.56
C PRO A 123 -24.11 8.98 21.06
N ILE A 124 -24.94 8.10 21.62
CA ILE A 124 -24.87 7.70 23.03
C ILE A 124 -23.99 6.45 23.09
N PHE A 125 -22.82 6.59 23.73
CA PHE A 125 -21.88 5.50 23.93
C PHE A 125 -22.05 4.85 25.32
N ASP A 126 -21.85 3.54 25.39
CA ASP A 126 -21.85 2.68 26.57
C ASP A 126 -20.71 1.65 26.51
N ASP A 127 -20.59 0.79 27.53
CA ASP A 127 -19.51 -0.21 27.70
C ASP A 127 -19.46 -1.26 26.57
N GLY A 128 -20.43 -1.31 25.65
CA GLY A 128 -20.50 -2.30 24.57
C GLY A 128 -20.46 -1.74 23.16
N ASN A 129 -20.43 -0.41 22.97
CA ASN A 129 -20.65 0.19 21.65
C ASN A 129 -19.62 1.28 21.26
N ILE A 130 -18.50 1.40 21.98
CA ILE A 130 -17.48 2.40 21.70
C ILE A 130 -16.67 2.00 20.45
N PRO A 131 -16.71 2.78 19.36
CA PRO A 131 -16.03 2.44 18.13
C PRO A 131 -14.52 2.64 18.27
N ASP A 132 -13.74 1.73 17.69
CA ASP A 132 -12.32 1.97 17.44
C ASP A 132 -12.12 3.03 16.35
N VAL A 133 -10.92 3.61 16.29
CA VAL A 133 -10.54 4.43 15.15
C VAL A 133 -10.52 3.57 13.87
N PRO A 134 -11.11 4.04 12.75
CA PRO A 134 -11.32 3.23 11.55
C PRO A 134 -10.01 2.85 10.83
N PHE A 135 -8.95 3.65 11.00
CA PHE A 135 -7.63 3.36 10.46
C PHE A 135 -6.53 4.01 11.30
N VAL A 136 -5.31 3.49 11.19
CA VAL A 136 -4.08 4.12 11.69
C VAL A 136 -3.00 3.98 10.63
N LYS A 137 -2.53 5.11 10.10
CA LYS A 137 -1.35 5.20 9.24
C LYS A 137 -0.15 5.61 10.08
N ALA A 138 1.02 5.23 9.61
CA ALA A 138 2.28 5.61 10.24
C ALA A 138 3.33 5.86 9.17
N GLU A 139 4.12 6.92 9.35
CA GLU A 139 5.20 7.29 8.47
C GLU A 139 6.44 7.67 9.28
N ILE A 140 7.61 7.27 8.80
CA ILE A 140 8.89 7.72 9.33
C ILE A 140 9.58 8.59 8.27
N LYS A 141 9.82 9.85 8.60
CA LYS A 141 10.54 10.81 7.75
C LYS A 141 11.45 11.69 8.59
N TYR A 142 12.68 11.90 8.12
CA TYR A 142 13.65 12.81 8.75
C TYR A 142 13.85 12.60 10.26
N GLY A 143 13.79 11.35 10.74
CA GLY A 143 13.92 11.01 12.16
C GLY A 143 12.70 11.36 13.02
N GLN A 144 11.55 11.58 12.39
CA GLN A 144 10.25 11.74 13.02
C GLN A 144 9.36 10.57 12.66
N LEU A 145 8.54 10.12 13.61
CA LEU A 145 7.47 9.15 13.37
C LEU A 145 6.14 9.87 13.55
N SER A 146 5.37 9.94 12.48
CA SER A 146 4.04 10.54 12.46
C SER A 146 2.99 9.44 12.36
N LEU A 147 1.95 9.56 13.18
CA LEU A 147 0.75 8.73 13.15
C LEU A 147 -0.41 9.59 12.68
N GLU A 148 -1.32 8.99 11.91
CA GLU A 148 -2.58 9.59 11.47
C GLU A 148 -3.71 8.57 11.63
N TRP A 149 -4.86 8.98 12.15
CA TRP A 149 -6.06 8.15 12.27
C TRP A 149 -7.32 8.93 11.91
N GLY A 150 -8.39 8.22 11.59
CA GLY A 150 -9.72 8.82 11.41
C GLY A 150 -10.44 8.97 12.75
N TRP A 151 -11.25 10.03 12.90
CA TRP A 151 -12.16 10.16 14.04
C TRP A 151 -13.47 9.42 13.77
N PRO A 152 -13.90 8.48 14.64
CA PRO A 152 -15.27 7.97 14.58
C PRO A 152 -16.28 9.09 14.86
N GLU A 153 -17.50 8.95 14.32
CA GLU A 153 -18.58 9.90 14.58
C GLU A 153 -18.84 10.01 16.09
N GLY A 154 -18.91 11.25 16.61
CA GLY A 154 -19.16 11.53 18.02
C GLY A 154 -18.01 11.26 18.99
N ILE A 155 -16.85 10.81 18.51
CA ILE A 155 -15.65 10.69 19.33
C ILE A 155 -14.79 11.96 19.17
N ASP A 156 -14.42 12.54 20.31
CA ASP A 156 -13.60 13.75 20.41
C ASP A 156 -12.28 13.52 21.18
N LYS A 157 -12.03 12.29 21.65
CA LYS A 157 -10.86 11.97 22.46
C LYS A 157 -10.33 10.58 22.15
N VAL A 158 -9.00 10.48 22.06
CA VAL A 158 -8.28 9.20 22.01
C VAL A 158 -7.19 9.14 23.07
N LEU A 159 -6.89 7.92 23.50
CA LEU A 159 -5.71 7.57 24.26
C LEU A 159 -4.75 6.80 23.34
N LEU A 160 -3.60 7.39 23.08
CA LEU A 160 -2.49 6.74 22.40
C LEU A 160 -1.57 6.08 23.43
N CYS A 161 -1.45 4.75 23.36
CA CYS A 161 -0.48 3.98 24.12
C CYS A 161 0.67 3.52 23.22
N CYS A 162 1.91 3.65 23.67
CA CYS A 162 3.08 3.17 22.93
C CYS A 162 4.06 2.40 23.82
N ARG A 163 4.59 1.31 23.28
CA ARG A 163 5.66 0.48 23.86
C ARG A 163 6.70 0.13 22.81
N MET A 164 7.91 -0.20 23.23
CA MET A 164 8.99 -0.63 22.31
C MET A 164 9.29 -2.14 22.32
N ASP A 165 8.65 -2.90 23.21
CA ASP A 165 8.90 -4.34 23.40
C ASP A 165 7.74 -5.23 22.90
N ARG A 166 6.49 -4.79 23.04
CA ARG A 166 5.27 -5.52 22.64
C ARG A 166 4.07 -4.57 22.62
N PHE A 167 2.92 -5.02 22.09
CA PHE A 167 1.68 -4.24 22.18
C PHE A 167 1.25 -3.97 23.64
N PRO A 168 0.76 -2.75 23.95
CA PRO A 168 0.08 -2.47 25.21
C PRO A 168 -1.05 -3.47 25.47
N LYS A 169 -1.17 -3.95 26.71
CA LYS A 169 -2.20 -4.95 27.06
C LYS A 169 -3.59 -4.37 27.28
N ALA A 170 -3.65 -3.11 27.68
CA ALA A 170 -4.86 -2.38 28.03
C ALA A 170 -4.58 -0.86 28.01
N PRO A 171 -5.62 -0.01 28.03
CA PRO A 171 -5.49 1.45 28.21
C PRO A 171 -4.69 1.87 29.44
N SER A 172 -4.66 1.03 30.48
CA SER A 172 -3.97 1.29 31.75
C SER A 172 -2.59 0.61 31.87
N ASP A 173 -1.97 0.18 30.76
CA ASP A 173 -0.69 -0.55 30.79
C ASP A 173 0.43 0.35 31.30
N SER A 174 0.80 0.20 32.57
CA SER A 174 1.77 1.05 33.26
C SER A 174 3.18 1.07 32.67
N SER A 175 3.51 0.17 31.73
CA SER A 175 4.80 0.21 31.02
C SER A 175 4.71 0.73 29.58
N ALA A 176 3.55 1.24 29.17
CA ALA A 176 3.39 2.07 27.98
C ALA A 176 3.58 3.56 28.29
N SER A 177 4.05 4.33 27.32
CA SER A 177 3.80 5.77 27.32
C SER A 177 2.35 6.04 26.92
N HIS A 178 1.76 7.09 27.48
CA HIS A 178 0.36 7.45 27.29
C HIS A 178 0.26 8.92 26.87
N VAL A 179 -0.55 9.19 25.86
CA VAL A 179 -0.89 10.54 25.43
C VAL A 179 -2.39 10.59 25.17
N ILE A 180 -3.08 11.52 25.84
CA ILE A 180 -4.48 11.84 25.53
C ILE A 180 -4.46 12.93 24.47
N ILE A 181 -5.24 12.73 23.41
CA ILE A 181 -5.35 13.65 22.29
C ILE A 181 -6.83 13.96 22.11
N GLU A 182 -7.16 15.23 22.17
CA GLU A 182 -8.50 15.76 21.94
C GLU A 182 -8.61 16.18 20.47
N ARG A 183 -9.80 16.01 19.89
CA ARG A 183 -10.10 16.41 18.53
C ARG A 183 -10.18 17.93 18.48
N GLU A 184 -9.37 18.53 17.63
CA GLU A 184 -9.52 19.94 17.26
C GLU A 184 -10.69 20.09 16.27
N GLU A 185 -11.44 21.19 16.39
CA GLU A 185 -12.71 21.41 15.67
C GLU A 185 -12.61 21.14 14.15
N ASP A 186 -13.59 20.39 13.62
CA ASP A 186 -13.77 20.02 12.20
C ASP A 186 -12.67 19.20 11.52
N PHE A 187 -11.62 18.76 12.21
CA PHE A 187 -10.63 17.86 11.62
C PHE A 187 -11.20 16.46 11.40
N GLU A 188 -11.12 15.94 10.17
CA GLU A 188 -11.53 14.57 9.82
C GLU A 188 -10.56 13.51 10.37
N THR A 189 -9.31 13.91 10.62
CA THR A 189 -8.22 13.05 11.08
C THR A 189 -7.57 13.59 12.34
N GLY A 190 -7.09 12.70 13.20
CA GLY A 190 -6.18 13.04 14.28
C GLY A 190 -4.76 12.64 13.92
N ASP A 191 -3.77 13.32 14.50
CA ASP A 191 -2.37 13.02 14.28
C ASP A 191 -1.54 13.12 15.57
N TYR A 192 -0.39 12.43 15.56
CA TYR A 192 0.60 12.53 16.62
C TYR A 192 1.99 12.30 16.06
N THR A 193 2.94 13.18 16.43
CA THR A 193 4.32 13.08 15.95
C THR A 193 5.30 12.92 17.11
N ILE A 194 6.09 11.85 17.06
CA ILE A 194 7.26 11.64 17.92
C ILE A 194 8.48 12.21 17.19
N SER A 195 9.07 13.26 17.77
CA SER A 195 10.33 13.81 17.29
C SER A 195 11.52 13.01 17.83
N LYS A 196 12.57 12.85 17.03
CA LYS A 196 13.83 12.16 17.41
C LYS A 196 13.59 10.73 17.86
N ILE A 197 13.03 9.92 16.97
CA ILE A 197 12.83 8.49 17.24
C ILE A 197 14.17 7.77 17.36
N GLU A 198 14.21 6.80 18.26
CA GLU A 198 15.31 5.86 18.44
C GLU A 198 15.14 4.66 17.50
N GLU A 199 16.23 3.95 17.23
CA GLU A 199 16.15 2.70 16.50
C GLU A 199 15.35 1.68 17.32
N GLY A 200 14.28 1.12 16.75
CA GLY A 200 13.37 0.30 17.54
C GLY A 200 12.09 -0.11 16.83
N ASN A 201 11.38 -1.04 17.45
CA ASN A 201 10.01 -1.35 17.10
C ASN A 201 9.11 -0.49 17.97
N TYR A 202 8.07 0.11 17.39
CA TYR A 202 7.07 0.90 18.10
C TYR A 202 5.71 0.21 17.97
N TYR A 203 5.18 -0.25 19.10
CA TYR A 203 3.91 -0.92 19.21
C TYR A 203 2.87 0.06 19.77
N PHE A 204 2.06 0.61 18.87
CA PHE A 204 0.98 1.53 19.22
C PHE A 204 -0.34 0.80 19.41
N CYS A 205 -1.15 1.32 20.33
CA CYS A 205 -2.57 1.03 20.44
C CYS A 205 -3.31 2.35 20.65
N ILE A 206 -4.28 2.66 19.79
CA ILE A 206 -5.11 3.87 19.89
C ILE A 206 -6.50 3.46 20.34
N TYR A 207 -6.89 3.90 21.53
CA TYR A 207 -8.23 3.70 22.09
C TYR A 207 -9.04 4.97 21.91
N THR A 208 -10.30 4.87 21.51
CA THR A 208 -11.22 6.00 21.68
C THR A 208 -11.63 6.09 23.15
N VAL A 209 -11.93 7.31 23.59
CA VAL A 209 -12.22 7.61 25.00
C VAL A 209 -13.58 8.26 25.08
N VAL A 210 -14.43 7.74 25.95
CA VAL A 210 -15.78 8.27 26.23
C VAL A 210 -15.93 8.45 27.74
N GLU A 211 -16.50 9.57 28.15
CA GLU A 211 -16.93 9.78 29.53
C GLU A 211 -18.41 9.42 29.68
N TYR A 212 -18.72 8.38 30.47
CA TYR A 212 -20.09 7.90 30.71
C TYR A 212 -20.33 7.68 32.20
N GLU A 213 -21.37 8.30 32.78
CA GLU A 213 -21.75 8.15 34.19
C GLU A 213 -20.58 8.31 35.20
N ASN A 214 -19.73 9.32 34.99
CA ASN A 214 -18.49 9.58 35.76
C ASN A 214 -17.43 8.47 35.68
N LYS A 215 -17.43 7.67 34.60
CA LYS A 215 -16.40 6.70 34.28
C LYS A 215 -15.83 6.99 32.90
N THR A 216 -14.52 6.89 32.79
CA THR A 216 -13.84 6.84 31.51
C THR A 216 -13.92 5.43 30.95
N LEU A 217 -14.52 5.30 29.79
CA LEU A 217 -14.60 4.06 29.02
C LEU A 217 -13.66 4.14 27.81
N TYR A 218 -13.21 2.98 27.35
CA TYR A 218 -12.28 2.85 26.23
C TYR A 218 -12.81 1.81 25.25
N SER A 219 -12.51 1.99 23.96
CA SER A 219 -12.70 0.92 22.97
C SER A 219 -11.69 -0.23 23.15
N GLU A 220 -11.76 -1.26 22.30
CA GLU A 220 -10.81 -2.39 22.29
C GLU A 220 -9.39 -1.97 21.84
N GLY A 221 -9.30 -0.94 21.01
CA GLY A 221 -8.09 -0.28 20.58
C GLY A 221 -7.55 -0.78 19.24
N GLN A 222 -7.22 0.17 18.36
CA GLN A 222 -6.61 -0.14 17.07
C GLN A 222 -5.09 -0.22 17.19
N ARG A 223 -4.52 -1.36 16.80
CA ARG A 223 -3.08 -1.65 16.95
C ARG A 223 -2.28 -1.30 15.69
N ARG A 224 -1.08 -0.74 15.88
CA ARG A 224 -0.13 -0.46 14.79
C ARG A 224 1.31 -0.74 15.21
N LEU A 225 1.99 -1.62 14.48
CA LEU A 225 3.44 -1.81 14.57
C LEU A 225 4.15 -0.92 13.54
N VAL A 226 5.11 -0.13 14.00
CA VAL A 226 6.04 0.62 13.16
C VAL A 226 7.46 0.14 13.45
N VAL A 227 8.20 -0.25 12.42
CA VAL A 227 9.59 -0.72 12.56
C VAL A 227 10.50 0.41 12.11
N ASN A 228 11.26 0.97 13.05
CA ASN A 228 12.34 1.93 12.80
C ASN A 228 13.68 1.25 13.06
N LYS A 229 13.95 0.14 12.37
CA LYS A 229 15.22 -0.57 12.44
C LYS A 229 15.80 -0.68 11.05
N VAL A 230 17.13 -0.70 10.96
CA VAL A 230 17.77 -1.16 9.73
C VAL A 230 17.37 -2.64 9.57
N PRO A 231 16.72 -3.03 8.46
CA PRO A 231 16.35 -4.42 8.24
C PRO A 231 17.60 -5.30 8.33
N GLN A 232 17.49 -6.44 9.00
CA GLN A 232 18.60 -7.37 9.11
C GLN A 232 18.89 -7.98 7.73
N GLU A 233 20.16 -7.94 7.34
CA GLU A 233 20.57 -8.39 6.02
C GLU A 233 20.80 -9.90 6.00
N ILE A 234 20.17 -10.57 5.03
CA ILE A 234 20.37 -11.99 4.72
C ILE A 234 21.11 -12.04 3.40
N PHE A 235 22.37 -12.47 3.43
CA PHE A 235 23.18 -12.69 2.25
C PHE A 235 23.00 -14.12 1.78
N TYR A 236 23.07 -14.33 0.47
CA TYR A 236 23.14 -15.67 -0.09
C TYR A 236 24.11 -15.80 -1.25
N GLU A 237 24.66 -17.01 -1.39
CA GLU A 237 25.49 -17.42 -2.51
C GLU A 237 25.00 -18.75 -3.06
N ILE A 238 25.21 -18.94 -4.37
CA ILE A 238 24.88 -20.19 -5.04
C ILE A 238 26.13 -20.75 -5.69
N ASP A 239 26.57 -21.90 -5.19
CA ASP A 239 27.77 -22.59 -5.62
C ASP A 239 27.43 -23.77 -6.52
N LEU A 240 27.96 -23.76 -7.74
CA LEU A 240 27.77 -24.84 -8.71
C LEU A 240 29.10 -25.56 -8.96
N LYS A 241 29.18 -26.85 -8.63
CA LYS A 241 30.35 -27.68 -8.96
C LYS A 241 30.08 -28.51 -10.20
N ARG A 242 30.92 -28.34 -11.22
CA ARG A 242 30.83 -29.08 -12.49
C ARG A 242 32.01 -30.04 -12.66
N SER A 243 31.77 -31.12 -13.40
CA SER A 243 32.84 -32.02 -13.84
C SER A 243 33.68 -31.39 -14.95
N LEU A 244 34.84 -31.99 -15.26
CA LEU A 244 35.69 -31.59 -16.39
C LEU A 244 34.97 -31.67 -17.76
N LEU A 245 33.88 -32.45 -17.84
CA LEU A 245 33.03 -32.55 -19.04
C LEU A 245 31.82 -31.61 -19.00
N GLY A 246 31.77 -30.67 -18.04
CA GLY A 246 30.73 -29.66 -17.92
C GLY A 246 29.41 -30.12 -17.29
N LYS A 247 29.30 -31.40 -16.86
CA LYS A 247 28.11 -31.91 -16.16
C LYS A 247 28.05 -31.36 -14.74
N LEU A 248 26.90 -30.81 -14.34
CA LEU A 248 26.66 -30.36 -12.97
C LEU A 248 26.71 -31.56 -12.02
N LYS A 249 27.56 -31.47 -10.99
CA LYS A 249 27.75 -32.52 -9.97
C LYS A 249 27.02 -32.19 -8.67
N SER A 250 27.08 -30.93 -8.24
CA SER A 250 26.38 -30.45 -7.06
C SER A 250 26.04 -28.98 -7.23
N ALA A 251 24.98 -28.55 -6.55
CA ALA A 251 24.60 -27.17 -6.41
C ALA A 251 24.27 -26.92 -4.94
N ARG A 252 24.69 -25.78 -4.41
CA ARG A 252 24.52 -25.43 -3.00
C ARG A 252 24.06 -23.99 -2.88
N LEU A 253 23.13 -23.75 -1.98
CA LEU A 253 22.74 -22.42 -1.51
C LEU A 253 23.35 -22.21 -0.13
N SER A 254 24.10 -21.14 0.03
CA SER A 254 24.69 -20.76 1.31
C SER A 254 24.03 -19.47 1.79
N LEU A 255 23.56 -19.44 3.04
CA LEU A 255 23.02 -18.25 3.68
C LEU A 255 23.97 -17.75 4.76
N SER A 256 24.11 -16.43 4.88
CA SER A 256 24.86 -15.79 5.95
C SER A 256 24.25 -14.45 6.33
N ALA A 257 24.63 -13.94 7.50
CA ALA A 257 24.21 -12.64 7.96
C ALA A 257 25.34 -11.97 8.74
N PRO A 258 25.48 -10.63 8.61
CA PRO A 258 26.54 -9.90 9.26
C PRO A 258 26.25 -9.80 10.75
N SER A 259 27.31 -9.77 11.56
CA SER A 259 27.14 -9.52 12.99
C SER A 259 26.47 -8.18 13.26
N SER A 260 25.25 -8.22 13.79
CA SER A 260 24.55 -7.01 14.21
C SER A 260 24.99 -6.63 15.62
N LYS A 261 25.48 -5.39 15.79
CA LYS A 261 25.82 -4.83 17.10
C LYS A 261 24.59 -4.52 17.96
N SER A 262 23.37 -4.63 17.41
CA SER A 262 22.14 -4.17 18.06
C SER A 262 21.31 -5.29 18.71
N SER A 263 21.67 -6.56 18.57
CA SER A 263 21.01 -7.67 19.28
C SER A 263 21.93 -8.28 20.35
N PRO A 264 21.51 -8.33 21.63
CA PRO A 264 22.30 -8.97 22.71
C PRO A 264 22.32 -10.50 22.62
N LYS A 265 21.52 -11.10 21.73
CA LYS A 265 21.67 -12.47 21.26
C LYS A 265 22.32 -12.39 19.89
N ASP A 266 23.48 -13.00 19.73
CA ASP A 266 24.24 -13.10 18.48
C ASP A 266 23.55 -14.03 17.45
N GLU A 267 22.23 -13.92 17.30
CA GLU A 267 21.39 -14.84 16.54
C GLU A 267 20.32 -14.08 15.76
N ILE A 268 20.09 -14.51 14.53
CA ILE A 268 19.05 -14.02 13.63
C ILE A 268 18.06 -15.14 13.38
N GLU A 269 16.78 -14.88 13.63
CA GLU A 269 15.68 -15.77 13.25
C GLU A 269 15.41 -15.58 11.76
N LEU A 270 15.80 -16.55 10.94
CA LEU A 270 15.53 -16.53 9.50
C LEU A 270 14.05 -16.89 9.25
N PRO A 271 13.30 -16.03 8.54
CA PRO A 271 11.94 -16.37 8.12
C PRO A 271 11.98 -17.45 7.03
N GLN A 272 10.82 -18.02 6.69
CA GLN A 272 10.73 -18.92 5.54
C GLN A 272 11.11 -18.21 4.24
N LEU A 273 12.00 -18.86 3.47
CA LEU A 273 12.48 -18.37 2.19
C LEU A 273 12.16 -19.36 1.08
N VAL A 274 12.01 -18.85 -0.14
CA VAL A 274 11.78 -19.66 -1.34
C VAL A 274 12.74 -19.25 -2.44
N LEU A 275 13.46 -20.22 -2.99
CA LEU A 275 14.31 -20.04 -4.15
C LEU A 275 13.48 -20.34 -5.40
N ILE A 276 13.22 -19.30 -6.19
CA ILE A 276 12.44 -19.40 -7.43
C ILE A 276 13.39 -19.52 -8.61
N SER A 277 13.02 -20.36 -9.57
CA SER A 277 13.77 -20.60 -10.80
C SER A 277 12.95 -20.25 -12.03
N LYS A 278 13.61 -19.68 -13.05
CA LYS A 278 12.98 -19.28 -14.32
C LYS A 278 13.95 -19.48 -15.48
N ILE A 279 13.45 -19.97 -16.61
CA ILE A 279 14.26 -20.17 -17.82
C ILE A 279 14.32 -18.86 -18.62
N GLY A 280 15.51 -18.50 -19.10
CA GLY A 280 15.73 -17.39 -20.04
C GLY A 280 15.99 -16.05 -19.35
N ASN A 281 15.19 -15.66 -18.35
CA ASN A 281 15.36 -14.42 -17.61
C ASN A 281 15.28 -14.62 -16.09
N MET A 282 15.74 -13.60 -15.35
CA MET A 282 15.70 -13.58 -13.89
C MET A 282 14.26 -13.52 -13.38
N PRO A 283 13.88 -14.33 -12.38
CA PRO A 283 12.62 -14.13 -11.66
C PRO A 283 12.65 -12.77 -10.96
N ILE A 284 11.63 -11.95 -11.18
CA ILE A 284 11.50 -10.64 -10.51
C ILE A 284 10.61 -10.77 -9.28
N GLN A 285 9.63 -11.66 -9.32
CA GLN A 285 8.64 -11.95 -8.28
C GLN A 285 8.48 -13.47 -8.09
N LYS A 286 7.77 -13.88 -7.04
CA LYS A 286 7.59 -15.32 -6.72
C LYS A 286 6.81 -16.10 -7.78
N SER A 287 5.88 -15.44 -8.44
CA SER A 287 4.99 -16.02 -9.46
C SER A 287 5.63 -16.17 -10.85
N ASP A 288 6.84 -15.64 -11.05
CA ASP A 288 7.51 -15.61 -12.35
C ASP A 288 8.09 -16.96 -12.81
N GLY A 289 8.14 -17.94 -11.91
CA GLY A 289 8.86 -19.18 -12.13
C GLY A 289 8.37 -20.33 -11.27
N GLU A 290 9.19 -21.38 -11.20
CA GLU A 290 8.92 -22.58 -10.42
C GLU A 290 9.75 -22.56 -9.14
N THR A 291 9.17 -22.99 -8.02
CA THR A 291 9.89 -23.23 -6.77
C THR A 291 10.97 -24.29 -6.99
N LEU A 292 12.23 -23.88 -6.84
CA LEU A 292 13.38 -24.78 -6.88
C LEU A 292 13.67 -25.38 -5.50
N PHE A 293 13.55 -24.57 -4.45
CA PHE A 293 13.85 -24.97 -3.08
C PHE A 293 13.10 -24.10 -2.07
N ASN A 294 12.68 -24.70 -0.95
CA ASN A 294 12.09 -24.00 0.19
C ASN A 294 13.02 -24.13 1.39
N ILE A 295 13.15 -23.06 2.15
CA ILE A 295 13.89 -23.00 3.40
C ILE A 295 12.87 -22.69 4.49
N ASP A 296 12.76 -23.58 5.47
CA ASP A 296 11.89 -23.38 6.62
C ASP A 296 12.48 -22.33 7.57
N TYR A 297 11.80 -22.08 8.70
CA TYR A 297 12.36 -21.22 9.74
C TYR A 297 13.66 -21.79 10.28
N GLU A 298 14.70 -20.97 10.28
CA GLU A 298 16.03 -21.34 10.77
C GLU A 298 16.54 -20.30 11.75
N THR A 299 17.56 -20.66 12.54
CA THR A 299 18.28 -19.71 13.39
C THR A 299 19.72 -19.65 12.93
N LEU A 300 20.16 -18.47 12.52
CA LEU A 300 21.50 -18.22 12.03
C LEU A 300 22.29 -17.46 13.10
N LYS A 301 23.38 -18.04 13.59
CA LYS A 301 24.29 -17.32 14.47
C LYS A 301 25.14 -16.34 13.67
N ASN A 302 25.56 -15.25 14.31
CA ASN A 302 26.48 -14.29 13.69
C ASN A 302 27.72 -15.01 13.13
N ASP A 303 28.10 -14.66 11.91
CA ASP A 303 29.23 -15.24 11.16
C ASP A 303 29.13 -16.75 10.85
N GLU A 304 27.99 -17.39 11.12
CA GLU A 304 27.68 -18.74 10.68
C GLU A 304 27.22 -18.72 9.20
N ILE A 305 27.52 -19.80 8.50
CA ILE A 305 27.01 -20.06 7.15
C ILE A 305 26.17 -21.33 7.22
N ILE A 306 24.91 -21.24 6.79
CA ILE A 306 24.04 -22.41 6.64
C ILE A 306 24.02 -22.80 5.16
N ASP A 307 24.33 -24.07 4.90
CA ASP A 307 24.39 -24.64 3.56
C ASP A 307 23.20 -25.56 3.29
N PHE A 308 22.56 -25.37 2.14
CA PHE A 308 21.49 -26.22 1.63
C PHE A 308 21.91 -26.82 0.29
N ASP A 309 21.83 -28.15 0.18
CA ASP A 309 22.06 -28.83 -1.10
C ASP A 309 20.83 -28.68 -2.00
N LEU A 310 21.04 -28.13 -3.19
CA LEU A 310 19.98 -27.91 -4.17
C LEU A 310 19.76 -29.16 -5.04
N PRO A 311 18.51 -29.46 -5.44
CA PRO A 311 18.19 -30.62 -6.29
C PRO A 311 18.76 -30.43 -7.70
N VAL A 312 19.90 -31.06 -7.98
CA VAL A 312 20.66 -30.91 -9.23
C VAL A 312 19.84 -31.34 -10.45
N GLU A 313 18.93 -32.31 -10.29
CA GLU A 313 18.01 -32.80 -11.31
C GLU A 313 17.01 -31.74 -11.79
N ASN A 314 16.68 -30.75 -10.95
CA ASN A 314 15.79 -29.66 -11.28
C ASN A 314 16.54 -28.47 -11.91
N ILE A 315 17.88 -28.51 -11.87
CA ILE A 315 18.72 -27.45 -12.43
C ILE A 315 18.95 -27.66 -13.92
N ARG A 316 18.41 -26.72 -14.71
CA ARG A 316 18.52 -26.72 -16.17
C ARG A 316 19.49 -25.66 -16.65
N LYS A 317 19.97 -25.82 -17.90
CA LYS A 317 20.73 -24.77 -18.59
C LYS A 317 19.84 -23.57 -18.88
N ASN A 318 20.45 -22.40 -18.99
CA ASN A 318 19.74 -21.14 -19.24
C ASN A 318 18.69 -20.82 -18.17
N MET A 319 18.98 -21.19 -16.92
CA MET A 319 18.09 -20.98 -15.79
C MET A 319 18.64 -19.86 -14.89
N TYR A 320 17.79 -18.94 -14.49
CA TYR A 320 18.07 -17.99 -13.44
C TYR A 320 17.35 -18.42 -12.16
N VAL A 321 17.93 -18.03 -11.03
CA VAL A 321 17.33 -18.25 -9.71
C VAL A 321 17.38 -16.97 -8.88
N LYS A 322 16.39 -16.74 -8.01
CA LYS A 322 16.36 -15.62 -7.06
C LYS A 322 15.63 -16.06 -5.79
N LEU A 323 16.13 -15.60 -4.64
CA LEU A 323 15.60 -15.93 -3.32
C LEU A 323 14.57 -14.87 -2.90
N PHE A 324 13.46 -15.32 -2.31
CA PHE A 324 12.35 -14.46 -1.85
C PHE A 324 11.87 -14.88 -0.47
N PHE A 325 11.17 -13.98 0.23
CA PHE A 325 10.42 -14.33 1.43
C PHE A 325 9.13 -15.06 1.06
N VAL A 326 8.76 -16.11 1.80
CA VAL A 326 7.44 -16.73 1.61
C VAL A 326 6.34 -15.72 1.97
N ASP A 327 6.44 -15.08 3.14
CA ASP A 327 5.58 -13.96 3.57
C ASP A 327 6.30 -12.62 3.39
N ASP A 328 5.77 -11.77 2.53
CA ASP A 328 6.34 -10.46 2.17
C ASP A 328 6.31 -9.46 3.32
N SER A 329 5.50 -9.71 4.37
CA SER A 329 5.49 -8.88 5.57
C SER A 329 6.85 -8.83 6.28
N ASN A 330 7.69 -9.87 6.08
CA ASN A 330 9.03 -9.98 6.62
C ASN A 330 10.01 -8.94 6.03
N SER A 331 9.72 -8.34 4.88
CA SER A 331 10.52 -7.26 4.29
C SER A 331 10.66 -6.02 5.20
N LYS A 332 9.78 -5.88 6.19
CA LYS A 332 9.86 -4.82 7.22
C LYS A 332 10.96 -5.08 8.26
N LEU A 333 11.37 -6.33 8.41
CA LEU A 333 12.32 -6.78 9.42
C LEU A 333 13.65 -7.23 8.81
N TYR A 334 13.61 -7.74 7.58
CA TYR A 334 14.75 -8.36 6.90
C TYR A 334 14.91 -7.85 5.48
N ARG A 335 16.14 -7.92 4.97
CA ARG A 335 16.48 -7.61 3.59
C ARG A 335 17.32 -8.73 2.99
N ILE A 336 16.84 -9.35 1.91
CA ILE A 336 17.63 -10.32 1.15
C ILE A 336 18.59 -9.55 0.25
N VAL A 337 19.88 -9.71 0.47
CA VAL A 337 20.92 -9.11 -0.37
C VAL A 337 21.23 -10.07 -1.51
N SER A 338 20.75 -9.73 -2.71
CA SER A 338 20.98 -10.55 -3.90
C SER A 338 22.42 -10.42 -4.42
N PRO A 339 23.08 -11.54 -4.77
CA PRO A 339 24.37 -11.49 -5.45
C PRO A 339 24.17 -11.00 -6.89
N ALA A 340 25.29 -10.66 -7.55
CA ALA A 340 25.29 -10.21 -8.93
C ALA A 340 24.58 -11.20 -9.87
N LYS A 341 23.89 -10.68 -10.90
CA LYS A 341 23.04 -11.44 -11.82
C LYS A 341 23.75 -12.63 -12.47
N GLU A 342 25.03 -12.53 -12.73
CA GLU A 342 25.84 -13.57 -13.35
C GLU A 342 26.04 -14.77 -12.42
N LYS A 343 26.07 -14.55 -11.10
CA LYS A 343 26.14 -15.60 -10.08
C LYS A 343 24.81 -16.34 -9.91
N LEU A 344 23.71 -15.70 -10.31
CA LEU A 344 22.36 -16.25 -10.27
C LEU A 344 21.98 -17.02 -11.55
N TYR A 345 22.90 -17.12 -12.51
CA TYR A 345 22.66 -17.73 -13.81
C TYR A 345 23.34 -19.10 -13.97
N PHE A 346 22.54 -20.11 -14.27
CA PHE A 346 22.99 -21.48 -14.45
C PHE A 346 23.21 -21.76 -15.95
N LYS A 347 24.48 -21.75 -16.33
CA LYS A 347 24.95 -21.94 -17.72
C LYS A 347 24.77 -23.36 -18.27
#